data_AF-A0A2H8TIX3-F1
#
_entry.id   AF-A0A2H8TIX3-F1
#
_cell.length_a   1.000
_cell.length_b   1.000
_cell.length_c   1.000
_cell.angle_alpha   90.00
_cell.angle_beta   90.00
_cell.angle_gamma   90.00
#
_symmetry.space_group_name_H-M   'P 1'
#
loop_
_entity.id
_entity.type
_entity.pdbx_description
1 polymer ?
#
loop_
_entity_poly.entity_id
_entity_poly.type
_entity_poly.pdbx_seq_one_letter_code
_entity_poly.pdbx_strand_id
1 'polypeptide(L)'
;MSEVYSEVVIATELNKLWNKSNLNQTSSFCKLKRVSCVQGKYPSMLINYWQQYDNDKGSDNDNPNILPKDQIFMILEMENGGNDVENFIFNSADQSLFAFLQIVFGLAVAEEVYKFEHRDLHIGNILIKKCSNKNISFKLEGEYFNVPSRGIKITIIDFTLSRMTYNSKHVYNDLAKDTELFTSVGDYQFDIYRMMRKETNDQWESFKPATNIYWLHYVLDKMLMSVHYKKTNSILHNNGLSNLEMLKNIILSFNSAKNFAESDVILNLIGYKKQ
;
A
#
# COMPACT_ATOMS: atom_id res chain seq x y z
N MET A 1 5.27 -22.18 -2.56
CA MET A 1 6.32 -22.03 -1.51
C MET A 1 7.14 -20.75 -1.68
N SER A 2 7.51 -20.35 -2.90
CA SER A 2 8.25 -19.10 -3.14
C SER A 2 7.45 -17.83 -2.80
N GLU A 3 6.14 -17.81 -3.08
CA GLU A 3 5.28 -16.63 -2.88
C GLU A 3 5.14 -16.26 -1.41
N VAL A 4 4.86 -17.27 -0.58
CA VAL A 4 4.75 -17.11 0.87
C VAL A 4 6.10 -16.67 1.48
N TYR A 5 7.22 -17.14 0.92
CA TYR A 5 8.54 -16.73 1.38
C TYR A 5 8.82 -15.25 1.11
N SER A 6 8.52 -14.76 -0.10
CA SER A 6 8.77 -13.35 -0.45
C SER A 6 7.93 -12.41 0.40
N GLU A 7 6.64 -12.70 0.58
CA GLU A 7 5.74 -11.92 1.43
C GLU A 7 6.26 -11.79 2.87
N VAL A 8 6.64 -12.92 3.51
CA VAL A 8 7.15 -12.91 4.89
C VAL A 8 8.41 -12.08 5.02
N VAL A 9 9.36 -12.24 4.09
CA VAL A 9 10.63 -11.54 4.15
C VAL A 9 10.40 -10.03 3.94
N ILE A 10 9.57 -9.65 2.98
CA ILE A 10 9.22 -8.25 2.71
C ILE A 10 8.49 -7.63 3.90
N ALA A 11 7.43 -8.28 4.42
CA ALA A 11 6.69 -7.81 5.58
C ALA A 11 7.60 -7.63 6.80
N THR A 12 8.53 -8.57 7.02
CA THR A 12 9.49 -8.51 8.13
C THR A 12 10.46 -7.35 8.00
N GLU A 13 11.02 -7.09 6.82
CA GLU A 13 11.99 -6.01 6.62
C GLU A 13 11.34 -4.62 6.59
N LEU A 14 10.15 -4.48 5.99
CA LEU A 14 9.38 -3.23 6.00
C LEU A 14 8.94 -2.85 7.42
N ASN A 15 8.54 -3.82 8.24
CA ASN A 15 8.20 -3.60 9.65
C ASN A 15 9.36 -2.95 10.44
N LYS A 16 10.61 -3.24 10.07
CA LYS A 16 11.76 -2.63 10.74
C LYS A 16 11.83 -1.12 10.50
N LEU A 17 11.30 -0.58 9.40
CA LEU A 17 11.32 0.87 9.10
C LEU A 17 10.60 1.72 10.16
N TRP A 18 9.79 1.11 11.02
CA TRP A 18 9.18 1.79 12.17
C TRP A 18 10.22 2.29 13.19
N ASN A 19 11.31 1.54 13.36
CA ASN A 19 12.31 1.77 14.41
C ASN A 19 13.76 1.77 13.89
N LYS A 20 14.01 1.46 12.61
CA LYS A 20 15.34 1.18 12.06
C LYS A 20 15.93 2.43 11.40
N SER A 21 17.18 2.72 11.78
CA SER A 21 18.15 3.66 11.18
C SER A 21 18.08 5.13 11.57
N ASN A 22 19.27 5.76 11.63
CA ASN A 22 19.41 7.20 11.81
C ASN A 22 18.95 8.01 10.60
N LEU A 23 18.72 7.40 9.43
CA LEU A 23 18.51 8.13 8.16
C LEU A 23 17.11 7.97 7.57
N ASN A 24 16.53 6.78 7.64
CA ASN A 24 15.30 6.44 6.94
C ASN A 24 14.29 5.77 7.88
N GLN A 25 13.09 6.36 8.05
CA GLN A 25 12.08 5.87 8.99
C GLN A 25 10.67 6.16 8.48
N THR A 26 9.79 5.16 8.57
CA THR A 26 8.36 5.30 8.28
C THR A 26 7.53 4.31 9.08
N SER A 27 6.29 4.68 9.40
CA SER A 27 5.32 3.79 10.03
C SER A 27 4.13 3.47 9.13
N SER A 28 4.31 3.65 7.81
CA SER A 28 3.27 3.44 6.80
C SER A 28 3.02 1.98 6.44
N PHE A 29 3.90 1.04 6.79
CA PHE A 29 3.71 -0.39 6.49
C PHE A 29 3.15 -1.13 7.70
N CYS A 30 2.33 -2.14 7.47
CA CYS A 30 1.70 -2.87 8.56
C CYS A 30 2.71 -3.56 9.49
N LYS A 31 2.49 -3.40 10.80
CA LYS A 31 3.38 -3.95 11.83
C LYS A 31 3.15 -5.46 11.95
N LEU A 32 4.12 -6.24 11.50
CA LEU A 32 4.15 -7.69 11.69
C LEU A 32 4.55 -8.01 13.13
N LYS A 33 3.65 -8.66 13.88
CA LYS A 33 3.88 -9.05 15.28
C LYS A 33 4.49 -10.44 15.38
N ARG A 34 3.99 -11.39 14.60
CA ARG A 34 4.40 -12.79 14.65
C ARG A 34 4.15 -13.48 13.32
N VAL A 35 5.04 -14.40 12.96
CA VAL A 35 4.86 -15.34 11.85
C VAL A 35 4.89 -16.74 12.43
N SER A 36 3.89 -17.56 12.11
CA SER A 36 3.81 -18.95 12.57
C SER A 36 3.54 -19.88 11.38
N CYS A 37 4.20 -21.03 11.36
CA CYS A 37 3.85 -22.14 10.48
C CYS A 37 3.15 -23.18 11.33
N VAL A 38 1.90 -23.50 11.00
CA VAL A 38 1.06 -24.44 11.75
C VAL A 38 0.54 -25.53 10.84
N GLN A 39 0.24 -26.69 11.41
CA GLN A 39 -0.34 -27.82 10.69
C GLN A 39 -1.59 -28.28 11.41
N GLY A 40 -2.68 -28.52 10.68
CA GLY A 40 -3.92 -29.01 11.27
C GLY A 40 -5.16 -28.70 10.43
N LYS A 41 -6.34 -28.97 11.00
CA LYS A 41 -7.61 -28.49 10.45
C LYS A 41 -7.81 -27.00 10.72
N TYR A 42 -8.62 -26.37 9.87
CA TYR A 42 -9.17 -25.05 10.17
C TYR A 42 -9.98 -25.10 11.49
N PRO A 43 -9.71 -24.23 12.47
CA PRO A 43 -10.42 -24.24 13.74
C PRO A 43 -11.93 -24.02 13.55
N SER A 44 -12.76 -24.83 14.22
CA SER A 44 -14.23 -24.76 14.08
C SER A 44 -14.80 -23.37 14.39
N MET A 45 -14.20 -22.66 15.35
CA MET A 45 -14.58 -21.28 15.65
C MET A 45 -14.37 -20.33 14.46
N LEU A 46 -13.27 -20.48 13.71
CA LEU A 46 -13.01 -19.65 12.53
C LEU A 46 -13.89 -20.06 11.34
N ILE A 47 -14.24 -21.34 11.22
CA ILE A 47 -15.23 -21.80 10.23
C ILE A 47 -16.59 -21.13 10.49
N ASN A 48 -17.03 -21.07 11.75
CA ASN A 48 -18.29 -20.42 12.10
C ASN A 48 -18.27 -18.92 11.74
N TYR A 49 -17.15 -18.22 11.99
CA TYR A 49 -17.01 -16.82 11.58
C TYR A 49 -16.98 -16.65 10.07
N TRP A 50 -16.34 -17.56 9.33
CA TRP A 50 -16.36 -17.55 7.87
C TRP A 50 -17.79 -17.74 7.35
N GLN A 51 -18.55 -18.69 7.88
CA GLN A 51 -19.95 -18.93 7.48
C GLN A 51 -20.86 -17.76 7.81
N GLN A 52 -20.65 -17.12 8.96
CA GLN A 52 -21.38 -15.90 9.29
C GLN A 52 -21.09 -14.78 8.29
N TYR A 53 -19.82 -14.57 7.95
CA TYR A 53 -19.42 -13.58 6.96
C TYR A 53 -20.04 -13.87 5.58
N ASP A 54 -19.96 -15.12 5.12
CA ASP A 54 -20.52 -15.57 3.83
C ASP A 54 -22.04 -15.38 3.78
N ASN A 55 -22.77 -15.68 4.86
CA ASN A 55 -24.20 -15.42 4.93
C ASN A 55 -24.54 -13.92 4.91
N ASP A 56 -23.73 -13.08 5.58
CA ASP A 56 -24.01 -11.65 5.74
C ASP A 56 -23.59 -10.83 4.50
N LYS A 57 -22.52 -11.25 3.81
CA LYS A 57 -21.88 -10.46 2.74
C LYS A 57 -21.61 -11.23 1.45
N GLY A 58 -21.69 -12.55 1.46
CA GLY A 58 -21.15 -13.41 0.41
C GLY A 58 -19.63 -13.54 0.48
N SER A 59 -19.12 -14.69 0.03
CA SER A 59 -17.70 -14.94 -0.18
C SER A 59 -17.48 -15.66 -1.50
N ASP A 60 -16.52 -15.17 -2.29
CA ASP A 60 -16.07 -15.85 -3.51
C ASP A 60 -15.10 -17.02 -3.20
N ASN A 61 -14.70 -17.18 -1.93
CA ASN A 61 -13.78 -18.23 -1.51
C ASN A 61 -14.53 -19.51 -1.15
N ASP A 62 -13.87 -20.66 -1.34
CA ASP A 62 -14.39 -21.92 -0.81
C ASP A 62 -14.39 -21.93 0.73
N ASN A 63 -15.39 -22.57 1.32
CA ASN A 63 -15.43 -22.77 2.77
C ASN A 63 -14.16 -23.54 3.21
N PRO A 64 -13.34 -22.99 4.14
CA PRO A 64 -12.04 -23.57 4.49
C PRO A 64 -12.15 -24.95 5.18
N ASN A 65 -13.35 -25.38 5.54
CA ASN A 65 -13.62 -26.73 6.03
C ASN A 65 -13.33 -27.84 4.99
N ILE A 66 -13.17 -27.49 3.70
CA ILE A 66 -12.76 -28.42 2.65
C ILE A 66 -11.32 -28.93 2.82
N LEU A 67 -10.48 -28.19 3.54
CA LEU A 67 -9.04 -28.46 3.66
C LEU A 67 -8.74 -29.72 4.50
N PRO A 68 -7.69 -30.48 4.15
CA PRO A 68 -7.36 -31.74 4.82
C PRO A 68 -6.81 -31.52 6.23
N LYS A 69 -6.77 -32.60 7.03
CA LYS A 69 -6.35 -32.56 8.45
C LYS A 69 -4.89 -32.20 8.67
N ASP A 70 -4.06 -32.47 7.69
CA ASP A 70 -2.62 -32.29 7.67
C ASP A 70 -2.18 -31.06 6.86
N GLN A 71 -3.14 -30.19 6.49
CA GLN A 71 -2.88 -28.93 5.81
C GLN A 71 -1.90 -28.07 6.61
N ILE A 72 -0.92 -27.49 5.92
CA ILE A 72 0.03 -26.53 6.48
C ILE A 72 -0.46 -25.12 6.15
N PHE A 73 -0.47 -24.26 7.16
CA PHE A 73 -0.83 -22.85 7.04
C PHE A 73 0.32 -21.98 7.51
N MET A 74 0.45 -20.83 6.87
CA MET A 74 1.20 -19.72 7.43
C MET A 74 0.25 -18.71 8.04
N ILE A 75 0.56 -18.26 9.26
CA ILE A 75 -0.21 -17.25 9.98
C ILE A 75 0.68 -16.04 10.20
N LEU A 76 0.30 -14.93 9.58
CA LEU A 76 0.92 -13.62 9.78
C LEU A 76 0.03 -12.82 10.74
N GLU A 77 0.47 -12.67 11.98
CA GLU A 77 -0.21 -11.84 12.96
C GLU A 77 0.24 -10.39 12.82
N MET A 78 -0.69 -9.51 12.46
CA MET A 78 -0.40 -8.11 12.13
C MET A 78 -1.14 -7.14 13.06
N GLU A 79 -0.69 -5.89 13.10
CA GLU A 79 -1.46 -4.82 13.74
C GLU A 79 -2.74 -4.51 12.95
N ASN A 80 -3.83 -4.23 13.66
CA ASN A 80 -5.06 -3.75 13.03
C ASN A 80 -4.86 -2.31 12.50
N GLY A 81 -4.70 -2.21 11.18
CA GLY A 81 -4.53 -0.97 10.41
C GLY A 81 -5.81 -0.19 10.13
N GLY A 82 -6.98 -0.70 10.52
CA GLY A 82 -8.28 -0.05 10.33
C GLY A 82 -9.07 -0.62 9.15
N ASN A 83 -9.82 0.24 8.45
CA ASN A 83 -10.62 -0.15 7.29
C ASN A 83 -9.87 0.20 6.02
N ASP A 84 -10.00 -0.60 4.98
CA ASP A 84 -9.47 -0.29 3.64
C ASP A 84 -10.06 1.01 3.06
N VAL A 85 -9.34 1.62 2.10
CA VAL A 85 -9.75 2.88 1.47
C VAL A 85 -11.04 2.73 0.68
N GLU A 86 -11.32 1.56 0.11
CA GLU A 86 -12.55 1.28 -0.65
C GLU A 86 -13.79 1.47 0.22
N ASN A 87 -13.75 0.99 1.47
CA ASN A 87 -14.87 1.09 2.42
C ASN A 87 -14.77 2.32 3.35
N PHE A 88 -13.69 3.09 3.31
CA PHE A 88 -13.50 4.24 4.19
C PHE A 88 -14.22 5.49 3.67
N ILE A 89 -14.95 6.17 4.57
CA ILE A 89 -15.61 7.44 4.26
C ILE A 89 -14.78 8.61 4.76
N PHE A 90 -14.12 9.31 3.84
CA PHE A 90 -13.35 10.52 4.10
C PHE A 90 -14.24 11.70 4.49
N ASN A 91 -13.72 12.57 5.35
CA ASN A 91 -14.41 13.81 5.71
C ASN A 91 -14.45 14.79 4.52
N SER A 92 -13.38 14.90 3.74
CA SER A 92 -13.22 15.78 2.58
C SER A 92 -12.10 15.25 1.68
N ALA A 93 -11.97 15.80 0.47
CA ALA A 93 -10.87 15.46 -0.44
C ALA A 93 -9.51 15.96 0.07
N ASP A 94 -9.48 16.98 0.92
CA ASP A 94 -8.25 17.35 1.64
C ASP A 94 -7.77 16.20 2.55
N GLN A 95 -8.69 15.48 3.21
CA GLN A 95 -8.30 14.34 4.04
C GLN A 95 -7.72 13.19 3.20
N SER A 96 -8.29 12.89 2.03
CA SER A 96 -7.74 11.87 1.12
C SER A 96 -6.43 12.31 0.49
N LEU A 97 -6.26 13.59 0.12
CA LEU A 97 -4.98 14.16 -0.29
C LEU A 97 -3.89 13.90 0.75
N PHE A 98 -4.14 14.20 2.02
CA PHE A 98 -3.13 13.95 3.06
C PHE A 98 -2.94 12.47 3.41
N ALA A 99 -3.92 11.60 3.11
CA ALA A 99 -3.70 10.15 3.12
C ALA A 99 -2.76 9.73 1.98
N PHE A 100 -2.98 10.25 0.76
CA PHE A 100 -2.13 10.01 -0.40
C PHE A 100 -0.68 10.43 -0.15
N LEU A 101 -0.46 11.61 0.44
CA LEU A 101 0.89 12.08 0.77
C LEU A 101 1.59 11.15 1.78
N GLN A 102 0.87 10.56 2.74
CA GLN A 102 1.45 9.55 3.65
C GLN A 102 1.87 8.26 2.92
N ILE A 103 1.16 7.88 1.85
CA ILE A 103 1.52 6.74 0.98
C ILE A 103 2.80 7.08 0.21
N VAL A 104 2.85 8.26 -0.42
CA VAL A 104 4.02 8.75 -1.19
C VAL A 104 5.30 8.70 -0.34
N PHE A 105 5.29 9.30 0.85
CA PHE A 105 6.46 9.26 1.73
C PHE A 105 6.75 7.86 2.28
N GLY A 106 5.74 7.04 2.52
CA GLY A 106 5.92 5.64 2.93
C GLY A 106 6.69 4.84 1.88
N LEU A 107 6.29 4.95 0.61
CA LEU A 107 6.96 4.30 -0.52
C LEU A 107 8.35 4.88 -0.77
N ALA A 108 8.52 6.21 -0.71
CA ALA A 108 9.83 6.85 -0.86
C ALA A 108 10.89 6.30 0.11
N VAL A 109 10.52 6.13 1.39
CA VAL A 109 11.41 5.55 2.41
C VAL A 109 11.74 4.09 2.09
N ALA A 110 10.78 3.31 1.61
CA ALA A 110 11.02 1.90 1.25
C ALA A 110 11.83 1.74 -0.05
N GLU A 111 11.62 2.62 -1.03
CA GLU A 111 12.45 2.72 -2.24
C GLU A 111 13.91 2.97 -1.86
N GLU A 112 14.16 3.94 -0.98
CA GLU A 112 15.51 4.30 -0.55
C GLU A 112 16.20 3.16 0.20
N VAL A 113 15.52 2.52 1.15
CA VAL A 113 16.16 1.51 2.01
C VAL A 113 16.28 0.15 1.31
N TYR A 114 15.28 -0.24 0.54
CA TYR A 114 15.15 -1.62 0.05
C TYR A 114 14.97 -1.72 -1.46
N LYS A 115 15.03 -0.62 -2.22
CA LYS A 115 14.64 -0.62 -3.65
C LYS A 115 13.26 -1.26 -3.82
N PHE A 116 12.33 -0.88 -2.95
CA PHE A 116 11.02 -1.50 -2.83
C PHE A 116 10.06 -1.07 -3.96
N GLU A 117 9.28 -2.02 -4.44
CA GLU A 117 8.12 -1.80 -5.30
C GLU A 117 6.94 -2.58 -4.72
N HIS A 118 5.80 -1.94 -4.52
CA HIS A 118 4.61 -2.62 -3.98
C HIS A 118 4.00 -3.59 -4.99
N ARG A 119 3.89 -3.13 -6.24
CA ARG A 119 3.35 -3.83 -7.42
C ARG A 119 1.89 -4.29 -7.35
N ASP A 120 1.23 -4.15 -6.21
CA ASP A 120 -0.21 -4.39 -6.10
C ASP A 120 -0.95 -3.43 -5.14
N LEU A 121 -0.68 -2.12 -5.26
CA LEU A 121 -1.19 -1.13 -4.32
C LEU A 121 -2.58 -0.61 -4.72
N HIS A 122 -3.54 -1.53 -4.89
CA HIS A 122 -4.93 -1.15 -5.06
C HIS A 122 -5.51 -0.59 -3.75
N ILE A 123 -6.64 0.10 -3.80
CA ILE A 123 -7.20 0.80 -2.62
C ILE A 123 -7.63 -0.15 -1.49
N GLY A 124 -7.84 -1.43 -1.79
CA GLY A 124 -8.02 -2.49 -0.79
C GLY A 124 -6.79 -2.73 0.08
N ASN A 125 -5.59 -2.48 -0.46
CA ASN A 125 -4.30 -2.68 0.21
C ASN A 125 -3.80 -1.44 0.97
N ILE A 126 -4.66 -0.44 1.14
CA ILE A 126 -4.40 0.76 1.94
C ILE A 126 -5.45 0.82 3.04
N LEU A 127 -5.03 0.59 4.28
CA LEU A 127 -5.89 0.70 5.45
C LEU A 127 -5.82 2.10 6.06
N ILE A 128 -6.91 2.54 6.67
CA ILE A 128 -7.04 3.82 7.37
C ILE A 128 -7.54 3.60 8.79
N LYS A 129 -6.79 4.18 9.74
CA LYS A 129 -7.17 4.27 11.15
C LYS A 129 -7.22 5.73 11.59
N LYS A 130 -8.23 6.07 12.40
CA LYS A 130 -8.27 7.38 13.06
C LYS A 130 -7.11 7.52 14.03
N CYS A 131 -6.49 8.71 14.08
CA CYS A 131 -5.41 9.02 15.01
C CYS A 131 -5.56 10.41 15.62
N SER A 132 -5.02 10.60 16.82
CA SER A 132 -4.98 11.89 17.52
C SER A 132 -3.76 12.74 17.14
N ASN A 133 -2.70 12.13 16.61
CA ASN A 133 -1.49 12.83 16.21
C ASN A 133 -1.80 13.83 15.10
N LYS A 134 -1.31 15.07 15.23
CA LYS A 134 -1.54 16.13 14.22
C LYS A 134 -0.77 15.90 12.93
N ASN A 135 0.42 15.31 13.03
CA ASN A 135 1.31 15.00 11.91
C ASN A 135 1.76 13.54 11.99
N ILE A 136 2.04 12.96 10.83
CA ILE A 136 2.77 11.71 10.65
C ILE A 136 4.17 12.08 10.16
N SER A 137 5.20 11.67 10.88
CA SER A 137 6.60 11.99 10.57
C SER A 137 7.23 10.87 9.75
N PHE A 138 7.98 11.27 8.73
CA PHE A 138 8.82 10.42 7.90
C PHE A 138 10.24 10.93 8.00
N LYS A 139 11.21 10.02 7.97
CA LYS A 139 12.62 10.36 7.84
C LYS A 139 13.12 9.76 6.54
N LEU A 140 13.73 10.56 5.69
CA LEU A 140 14.27 10.14 4.40
C LEU A 140 15.64 10.80 4.24
N GLU A 141 16.69 9.99 4.09
CA GLU A 141 18.09 10.40 3.98
C GLU A 141 18.58 11.36 5.09
N GLY A 142 18.02 11.24 6.29
CA GLY A 142 18.36 12.10 7.43
C GLY A 142 17.38 13.24 7.66
N GLU A 143 16.64 13.64 6.63
CA GLU A 143 15.69 14.75 6.65
C GLU A 143 14.32 14.33 7.16
N TYR A 144 13.66 15.24 7.91
CA TYR A 144 12.33 15.00 8.49
C TYR A 144 11.23 15.66 7.66
N PHE A 145 10.28 14.84 7.21
CA PHE A 145 9.08 15.28 6.49
C PHE A 145 7.85 15.03 7.37
N ASN A 146 7.17 16.11 7.77
CA ASN A 146 5.99 16.03 8.63
C ASN A 146 4.73 16.26 7.79
N VAL A 147 3.96 15.19 7.57
CA VAL A 147 2.71 15.23 6.81
C VAL A 147 1.54 15.46 7.78
N PRO A 148 0.73 16.51 7.63
CA PRO A 148 -0.51 16.67 8.38
C PRO A 148 -1.39 15.41 8.28
N SER A 149 -1.78 14.84 9.43
CA SER A 149 -2.50 13.56 9.46
C SER A 149 -3.96 13.69 9.03
N ARG A 150 -4.53 14.91 9.16
CA ARG A 150 -5.98 15.16 9.07
C ARG A 150 -6.81 14.17 9.91
N GLY A 151 -6.26 13.75 11.05
CA GLY A 151 -6.90 12.83 11.99
C GLY A 151 -6.90 11.37 11.56
N ILE A 152 -6.13 11.00 10.53
CA ILE A 152 -5.99 9.63 10.04
C ILE A 152 -4.52 9.23 9.82
N LYS A 153 -4.27 7.94 9.98
CA LYS A 153 -3.00 7.29 9.64
C LYS A 153 -3.29 6.18 8.63
N ILE A 154 -2.51 6.14 7.55
CA ILE A 154 -2.57 5.04 6.57
C ILE A 154 -1.71 3.86 7.02
N THR A 155 -2.02 2.66 6.50
CA THR A 155 -1.21 1.46 6.64
C THR A 155 -1.28 0.66 5.35
N ILE A 156 -0.14 0.48 4.68
CA ILE A 156 0.04 -0.32 3.48
C ILE A 156 0.21 -1.80 3.89
N ILE A 157 -0.53 -2.69 3.23
CA ILE A 157 -0.57 -4.14 3.46
C ILE A 157 -0.43 -4.90 2.14
N ASP A 158 -0.36 -6.22 2.25
CA ASP A 158 -0.29 -7.18 1.14
C ASP A 158 0.93 -6.99 0.25
N PHE A 159 1.95 -7.79 0.53
CA PHE A 159 3.21 -7.74 -0.19
C PHE A 159 3.40 -8.93 -1.12
N THR A 160 2.29 -9.60 -1.49
CA THR A 160 2.31 -10.82 -2.29
C THR A 160 2.99 -10.58 -3.63
N LEU A 161 2.72 -9.48 -4.32
CA LEU A 161 3.36 -9.19 -5.63
C LEU A 161 4.59 -8.28 -5.51
N SER A 162 4.93 -7.86 -4.30
CA SER A 162 5.98 -6.87 -4.07
C SER A 162 7.37 -7.37 -4.45
N ARG A 163 8.28 -6.40 -4.60
CA ARG A 163 9.70 -6.65 -4.89
C ARG A 163 10.57 -5.78 -3.99
N MET A 164 11.67 -6.35 -3.49
CA MET A 164 12.71 -5.59 -2.82
C MET A 164 14.10 -6.20 -3.02
N THR A 165 15.13 -5.46 -2.61
CA THR A 165 16.51 -5.94 -2.48
C THR A 165 16.88 -6.05 -1.00
N TYR A 166 17.21 -7.25 -0.56
CA TYR A 166 17.62 -7.55 0.81
C TYR A 166 18.87 -8.43 0.80
N ASN A 167 19.91 -8.03 1.53
CA ASN A 167 21.22 -8.71 1.57
C ASN A 167 21.76 -9.03 0.16
N SER A 168 21.70 -8.04 -0.74
CA SER A 168 22.12 -8.15 -2.14
C SER A 168 21.36 -9.19 -2.96
N LYS A 169 20.24 -9.72 -2.45
CA LYS A 169 19.33 -10.62 -3.17
C LYS A 169 18.04 -9.91 -3.52
N HIS A 170 17.48 -10.24 -4.67
CA HIS A 170 16.15 -9.78 -5.07
C HIS A 170 15.09 -10.73 -4.51
N VAL A 171 14.19 -10.19 -3.71
CA VAL A 171 13.04 -10.91 -3.14
C VAL A 171 11.82 -10.39 -3.88
N TYR A 172 11.18 -11.24 -4.67
CA TYR A 172 10.06 -10.90 -5.53
C TYR A 172 9.30 -12.17 -5.92
N ASN A 173 8.09 -11.99 -6.44
CA ASN A 173 7.37 -13.02 -7.19
C ASN A 173 7.39 -12.69 -8.68
N ASP A 174 7.50 -13.73 -9.50
CA ASP A 174 7.55 -13.62 -10.95
C ASP A 174 6.13 -13.59 -11.51
N LEU A 175 5.63 -12.38 -11.79
CA LEU A 175 4.28 -12.15 -12.26
C LEU A 175 4.06 -12.66 -13.69
N ALA A 176 5.12 -12.92 -14.47
CA ALA A 176 5.00 -13.43 -15.84
C ALA A 176 4.26 -14.78 -15.92
N LYS A 177 4.14 -15.49 -14.79
CA LYS A 177 3.45 -16.78 -14.66
C LYS A 177 1.94 -16.66 -14.56
N ASP A 178 1.42 -15.47 -14.25
CA ASP A 178 0.00 -15.23 -14.11
C ASP A 178 -0.51 -14.45 -15.32
N THR A 179 -1.11 -15.18 -16.26
CA THR A 179 -1.64 -14.59 -17.49
C THR A 179 -2.89 -13.75 -17.24
N GLU A 180 -3.69 -14.10 -16.22
CA GLU A 180 -4.99 -13.46 -15.95
C GLU A 180 -4.82 -12.02 -15.47
N LEU A 181 -3.77 -11.74 -14.70
CA LEU A 181 -3.39 -10.37 -14.30
C LEU A 181 -3.29 -9.41 -15.50
N PHE A 182 -2.82 -9.90 -16.67
CA PHE A 182 -2.56 -9.05 -17.83
C PHE A 182 -3.68 -9.02 -18.85
N THR A 183 -4.54 -10.04 -18.89
CA THR A 183 -5.68 -10.12 -19.82
C THR A 183 -6.97 -9.54 -19.24
N SER A 184 -7.06 -9.38 -17.93
CA SER A 184 -8.24 -8.82 -17.25
C SER A 184 -8.49 -7.35 -17.62
N VAL A 185 -9.77 -6.95 -17.60
CA VAL A 185 -10.26 -5.63 -18.00
C VAL A 185 -11.40 -5.19 -17.07
N GLY A 186 -11.78 -3.92 -17.13
CA GLY A 186 -12.92 -3.38 -16.37
C GLY A 186 -12.54 -2.45 -15.22
N ASP A 187 -11.27 -2.47 -14.79
CA ASP A 187 -10.71 -1.54 -13.82
C ASP A 187 -9.33 -1.04 -14.27
N TYR A 188 -9.00 0.22 -13.95
CA TYR A 188 -7.70 0.81 -14.22
C TYR A 188 -6.55 0.04 -13.56
N GLN A 189 -6.83 -0.70 -12.49
CA GLN A 189 -5.91 -1.64 -11.85
C GLN A 189 -5.23 -2.58 -12.88
N PHE A 190 -6.00 -3.11 -13.83
CA PHE A 190 -5.45 -4.04 -14.82
C PHE A 190 -4.55 -3.36 -15.85
N ASP A 191 -4.79 -2.08 -16.14
CA ASP A 191 -3.88 -1.28 -16.95
C ASP A 191 -2.55 -1.07 -16.22
N ILE A 192 -2.56 -0.90 -14.90
CA ILE A 192 -1.32 -0.79 -14.12
C ILE A 192 -0.46 -2.04 -14.26
N TYR A 193 -1.02 -3.26 -14.18
CA TYR A 193 -0.24 -4.48 -14.41
C TYR A 193 0.39 -4.51 -15.81
N ARG A 194 -0.36 -4.10 -16.86
CA ARG A 194 0.19 -4.00 -18.22
C ARG A 194 1.29 -2.95 -18.34
N MET A 195 1.13 -1.79 -17.70
CA MET A 195 2.15 -0.73 -17.65
C MET A 195 3.42 -1.22 -16.95
N MET A 196 3.30 -1.90 -15.80
CA MET A 196 4.44 -2.48 -15.10
C MET A 196 5.15 -3.56 -15.93
N ARG A 197 4.39 -4.44 -16.62
CA ARG A 197 4.97 -5.46 -17.49
C ARG A 197 5.80 -4.85 -18.61
N LYS A 198 5.30 -3.76 -19.22
CA LYS A 198 6.02 -2.99 -20.24
C LYS A 198 7.28 -2.33 -19.65
N GLU A 199 7.18 -1.69 -18.49
CA GLU A 199 8.30 -0.99 -17.84
C GLU A 199 9.44 -1.95 -17.41
N THR A 200 9.06 -3.15 -16.98
CA THR A 200 10.00 -4.20 -16.57
C THR A 200 10.53 -5.02 -17.73
N ASN A 201 9.94 -4.93 -18.93
CA ASN A 201 10.16 -5.87 -20.04
C ASN A 201 10.03 -7.33 -19.58
N ASP A 202 9.03 -7.61 -18.73
CA ASP A 202 8.81 -8.91 -18.08
C ASP A 202 9.96 -9.41 -17.17
N GLN A 203 10.95 -8.56 -16.86
CA GLN A 203 12.04 -8.87 -15.93
C GLN A 203 11.69 -8.43 -14.51
N TRP A 204 10.85 -9.21 -13.83
CA TRP A 204 10.25 -8.83 -12.54
C TRP A 204 11.27 -8.76 -11.38
N GLU A 205 12.47 -9.30 -11.50
CA GLU A 205 13.56 -9.10 -10.52
C GLU A 205 14.13 -7.68 -10.54
N SER A 206 14.04 -7.00 -11.69
CA SER A 206 14.64 -5.69 -11.91
C SER A 206 14.00 -4.63 -11.01
N PHE A 207 14.79 -3.62 -10.62
CA PHE A 207 14.26 -2.48 -9.87
C PHE A 207 13.74 -1.43 -10.83
N LYS A 208 12.42 -1.19 -10.79
CA LYS A 208 11.70 -0.23 -11.61
C LYS A 208 10.78 0.63 -10.72
N PRO A 209 11.30 1.65 -10.01
CA PRO A 209 10.49 2.44 -9.08
C PRO A 209 9.31 3.18 -9.75
N ALA A 210 9.32 3.32 -11.08
CA ALA A 210 8.19 3.82 -11.84
C ALA A 210 6.90 2.99 -11.64
N THR A 211 7.01 1.72 -11.25
CA THR A 211 5.84 0.89 -10.90
C THR A 211 5.08 1.47 -9.70
N ASN A 212 5.77 2.00 -8.69
CA ASN A 212 5.13 2.71 -7.57
C ASN A 212 4.43 3.99 -8.05
N ILE A 213 5.00 4.71 -9.02
CA ILE A 213 4.36 5.88 -9.62
C ILE A 213 3.06 5.52 -10.34
N TYR A 214 3.02 4.42 -11.07
CA TYR A 214 1.79 3.94 -11.72
C TYR A 214 0.70 3.62 -10.71
N TRP A 215 1.06 2.95 -9.61
CA TRP A 215 0.12 2.69 -8.52
C TRP A 215 -0.32 3.96 -7.79
N LEU A 216 0.56 4.92 -7.55
CA LEU A 216 0.17 6.21 -6.98
C LEU A 216 -0.78 6.98 -7.92
N HIS A 217 -0.57 6.91 -9.23
CA HIS A 217 -1.50 7.46 -10.22
C HIS A 217 -2.88 6.77 -10.15
N TYR A 218 -2.90 5.44 -10.02
CA TYR A 218 -4.13 4.69 -9.75
C TYR A 218 -4.82 5.13 -8.46
N VAL A 219 -4.09 5.31 -7.36
CA VAL A 219 -4.66 5.77 -6.09
C VAL A 219 -5.28 7.16 -6.24
N LEU A 220 -4.62 8.07 -6.96
CA LEU A 220 -5.18 9.39 -7.27
C LEU A 220 -6.48 9.29 -8.09
N ASP A 221 -6.51 8.41 -9.11
CA ASP A 221 -7.72 8.13 -9.88
C ASP A 221 -8.88 7.66 -8.99
N LYS A 222 -8.64 6.68 -8.12
CA LYS A 222 -9.64 6.19 -7.17
C LYS A 222 -10.08 7.24 -6.16
N MET A 223 -9.16 8.07 -5.66
CA MET A 223 -9.50 9.17 -4.76
C MET A 223 -10.38 10.24 -5.43
N LEU A 224 -10.28 10.41 -6.76
CA LEU A 224 -11.12 11.34 -7.50
C LEU A 224 -12.48 10.72 -7.88
N MET A 225 -12.50 9.42 -8.20
CA MET A 225 -13.65 8.80 -8.88
C MET A 225 -14.43 7.78 -8.05
N SER A 226 -13.84 7.18 -7.01
CA SER A 226 -14.41 5.98 -6.36
C SER A 226 -14.61 6.12 -4.85
N VAL A 227 -13.75 6.86 -4.14
CA VAL A 227 -13.86 6.96 -2.68
C VAL A 227 -15.06 7.83 -2.23
N HIS A 228 -15.49 7.62 -0.98
CA HIS A 228 -16.66 8.31 -0.43
C HIS A 228 -16.28 9.54 0.43
N TYR A 229 -17.00 10.65 0.22
CA TYR A 229 -16.78 11.92 0.93
C TYR A 229 -18.02 12.41 1.69
N LYS A 230 -17.87 12.85 2.94
CA LYS A 230 -18.97 13.40 3.75
C LYS A 230 -19.28 14.88 3.47
N LYS A 231 -18.26 15.74 3.41
CA LYS A 231 -18.42 17.21 3.36
C LYS A 231 -18.03 17.78 1.99
N THR A 232 -18.76 17.37 0.96
CA THR A 232 -18.47 17.71 -0.45
C THR A 232 -18.64 19.20 -0.78
N ASN A 233 -19.48 19.94 -0.05
CA ASN A 233 -19.71 21.38 -0.30
C ASN A 233 -18.69 22.32 0.38
N SER A 234 -17.62 21.78 0.98
CA SER A 234 -16.65 22.59 1.74
C SER A 234 -15.50 23.10 0.87
N ILE A 235 -14.96 24.28 1.19
CA ILE A 235 -13.77 24.83 0.52
C ILE A 235 -12.59 23.84 0.60
N LEU A 236 -12.42 23.17 1.74
CA LEU A 236 -11.40 22.13 1.91
C LEU A 236 -11.60 20.95 0.95
N HIS A 237 -12.83 20.56 0.66
CA HIS A 237 -13.09 19.51 -0.31
C HIS A 237 -12.74 19.99 -1.73
N ASN A 238 -13.19 21.16 -2.15
CA ASN A 238 -12.89 21.69 -3.49
C ASN A 238 -11.39 21.88 -3.72
N ASN A 239 -10.67 22.46 -2.75
CA ASN A 239 -9.22 22.62 -2.82
C ASN A 239 -8.51 21.26 -2.84
N GLY A 240 -9.01 20.29 -2.04
CA GLY A 240 -8.50 18.92 -2.04
C GLY A 240 -8.62 18.24 -3.39
N LEU A 241 -9.79 18.32 -4.04
CA LEU A 241 -10.00 17.79 -5.39
C LEU A 241 -9.07 18.46 -6.40
N SER A 242 -8.96 19.79 -6.38
CA SER A 242 -8.07 20.51 -7.30
C SER A 242 -6.60 20.08 -7.14
N ASN A 243 -6.15 19.82 -5.92
CA ASN A 243 -4.81 19.33 -5.67
C ASN A 243 -4.63 17.88 -6.12
N LEU A 244 -5.59 16.98 -5.84
CA LEU A 244 -5.56 15.60 -6.32
C LEU A 244 -5.51 15.53 -7.85
N GLU A 245 -6.34 16.33 -8.53
CA GLU A 245 -6.37 16.46 -10.00
C GLU A 245 -5.01 16.95 -10.54
N MET A 246 -4.47 18.01 -9.93
CA MET A 246 -3.15 18.53 -10.29
C MET A 246 -2.06 17.46 -10.14
N LEU A 247 -2.03 16.74 -9.00
CA LEU A 247 -1.06 15.68 -8.76
C LEU A 247 -1.22 14.55 -9.78
N LYS A 248 -2.44 14.14 -10.10
CA LYS A 248 -2.71 13.09 -11.11
C LYS A 248 -2.14 13.47 -12.47
N ASN A 249 -2.31 14.73 -12.88
CA ASN A 249 -1.83 15.22 -14.17
C ASN A 249 -0.30 15.28 -14.30
N ILE A 250 0.43 15.41 -13.18
CA ILE A 250 1.89 15.55 -13.21
C ILE A 250 2.64 14.30 -12.78
N ILE A 251 2.04 13.39 -12.01
CA ILE A 251 2.77 12.32 -11.31
C ILE A 251 3.49 11.36 -12.27
N LEU A 252 2.93 11.11 -13.46
CA LEU A 252 3.54 10.22 -14.46
C LEU A 252 4.81 10.81 -15.11
N SER A 253 5.14 12.08 -14.86
CA SER A 253 6.42 12.68 -15.25
C SER A 253 7.57 12.32 -14.29
N PHE A 254 7.27 11.71 -13.14
CA PHE A 254 8.26 11.26 -12.18
C PHE A 254 8.59 9.78 -12.38
N ASN A 255 9.79 9.37 -11.96
CA ASN A 255 10.31 8.01 -12.15
C ASN A 255 10.29 7.16 -10.86
N SER A 256 9.97 7.76 -9.70
CA SER A 256 10.05 7.13 -8.38
C SER A 256 9.23 7.90 -7.36
N ALA A 257 8.70 7.21 -6.35
CA ALA A 257 7.98 7.86 -5.24
C ALA A 257 8.90 8.81 -4.46
N LYS A 258 10.19 8.50 -4.34
CA LYS A 258 11.20 9.39 -3.75
C LYS A 258 11.29 10.72 -4.49
N ASN A 259 11.54 10.72 -5.79
CA ASN A 259 11.65 11.97 -6.56
C ASN A 259 10.34 12.77 -6.54
N PHE A 260 9.20 12.09 -6.50
CA PHE A 260 7.92 12.75 -6.33
C PHE A 260 7.76 13.37 -4.94
N ALA A 261 8.11 12.65 -3.87
CA ALA A 261 8.03 13.12 -2.48
C ALA A 261 8.88 14.39 -2.23
N GLU A 262 10.04 14.48 -2.86
CA GLU A 262 11.00 15.58 -2.72
C GLU A 262 10.74 16.76 -3.67
N SER A 263 9.72 16.64 -4.53
CA SER A 263 9.38 17.70 -5.49
C SER A 263 8.78 18.93 -4.80
N ASP A 264 9.04 20.11 -5.36
CA ASP A 264 8.53 21.38 -4.80
C ASP A 264 7.01 21.38 -4.63
N VAL A 265 6.28 20.71 -5.53
CA VAL A 265 4.82 20.59 -5.42
C VAL A 265 4.39 19.84 -4.15
N ILE A 266 5.06 18.74 -3.81
CA ILE A 266 4.75 17.98 -2.59
C ILE A 266 5.24 18.71 -1.35
N LEU A 267 6.46 19.27 -1.39
CA LEU A 267 7.03 20.02 -0.28
C LEU A 267 6.19 21.24 0.10
N ASN A 268 5.64 21.95 -0.90
CA ASN A 268 4.73 23.08 -0.69
C ASN A 268 3.41 22.63 -0.04
N LEU A 269 2.83 21.50 -0.48
CA LEU A 269 1.57 20.98 0.08
C LEU A 269 1.67 20.62 1.56
N ILE A 270 2.82 20.08 1.99
CA ILE A 270 3.06 19.75 3.41
C ILE A 270 3.59 20.94 4.22
N GLY A 271 3.83 22.09 3.58
CA GLY A 271 4.39 23.27 4.22
C GLY A 271 5.84 23.08 4.70
N TYR A 272 6.61 22.24 4.01
CA TYR A 272 8.02 22.01 4.32
C TYR A 272 8.83 23.28 4.07
N LYS A 273 9.72 23.60 5.00
CA LYS A 273 10.66 24.72 4.89
C LYS A 273 12.07 24.12 5.00
N LYS A 274 12.86 24.22 3.93
CA LYS A 274 14.29 23.90 3.99
C LYS A 274 14.93 24.75 5.08
N GLN A 275 15.62 24.11 6.02
CA GLN A 275 16.44 24.78 7.03
C GLN A 275 17.72 25.32 6.40
#